data_AF-A0A961L873-F1
#
_entry.id   AF-A0A961L873-F1
#
_cell.length_a   1.000
_cell.length_b   1.000
_cell.length_c   1.000
_cell.angle_alpha   90.00
_cell.angle_beta   90.00
_cell.angle_gamma   90.00
#
_symmetry.space_group_name_H-M   'P 1'
#
loop_
_entity.id
_entity.type
_entity.pdbx_description
1 polymer ?
#
loop_
_entity_poly.entity_id
_entity_poly.type
_entity_poly.pdbx_seq_one_letter_code
_entity_poly.pdbx_strand_id
1 'polypeptide(L)'
;TTNGSQLGRFARELADCGVRRVNVSLDTLQAEKFARITRWGRLPQVMDGIEAAATAGLAVKINTVALRGVNDDEIHEITAWCGRRGFDLTFIEVMPMGDLGNEDRLEQYYSLKDLRRDLETRWTLADTAERTGGPARYVRVAETGGRIGFITPLTHNFCESCNRVRLTCTGQLFMCLGQEDEADLRAPLRAHPGDD
;
A
#
# COMPACT_ATOMS: atom_id res chain seq x y z
N THR A 1 0.25 0.93 -8.45
CA THR A 1 -0.61 0.99 -7.25
C THR A 1 -1.95 1.56 -7.65
N THR A 2 -3.04 1.11 -7.06
CA THR A 2 -4.42 1.51 -7.42
C THR A 2 -5.34 1.42 -6.21
N ASN A 3 -6.47 2.12 -6.24
CA ASN A 3 -7.57 1.92 -5.30
C ASN A 3 -8.48 0.73 -5.68
N GLY A 4 -8.17 0.04 -6.79
CA GLY A 4 -8.84 -1.19 -7.22
C GLY A 4 -10.14 -1.00 -8.00
N SER A 5 -10.77 0.18 -7.95
CA SER A 5 -12.09 0.43 -8.56
C SER A 5 -12.20 0.15 -10.07
N GLN A 6 -11.09 0.28 -10.82
CA GLN A 6 -11.03 0.07 -12.26
C GLN A 6 -10.42 -1.29 -12.65
N LEU A 7 -9.99 -2.11 -11.69
CA LEU A 7 -9.35 -3.39 -11.99
C LEU A 7 -10.29 -4.37 -12.68
N GLY A 8 -11.58 -4.35 -12.37
CA GLY A 8 -12.56 -5.21 -13.06
C GLY A 8 -12.55 -5.00 -14.58
N ARG A 9 -12.25 -3.79 -15.06
CA ARG A 9 -12.17 -3.45 -16.48
C ARG A 9 -10.79 -3.76 -17.08
N PHE A 10 -9.71 -3.42 -16.38
CA PHE A 10 -8.36 -3.38 -16.97
C PHE A 10 -7.43 -4.51 -16.52
N ALA A 11 -7.79 -5.35 -15.55
CA ALA A 11 -6.90 -6.37 -15.00
C ALA A 11 -6.31 -7.30 -16.07
N ARG A 12 -7.14 -7.78 -17.00
CA ARG A 12 -6.69 -8.66 -18.08
C ARG A 12 -5.74 -7.95 -19.05
N GLU A 13 -6.12 -6.76 -19.50
CA GLU A 13 -5.28 -5.96 -20.41
C GLU A 13 -3.92 -5.62 -19.77
N LEU A 14 -3.89 -5.32 -18.48
CA LEU A 14 -2.64 -5.12 -17.74
C LEU A 14 -1.77 -6.39 -17.78
N ALA A 15 -2.35 -7.57 -17.53
CA ALA A 15 -1.63 -8.83 -17.57
C ALA A 15 -1.10 -9.16 -18.98
N ASP A 16 -1.91 -8.91 -20.02
CA ASP A 16 -1.57 -9.09 -21.43
C ASP A 16 -0.42 -8.16 -21.85
N CYS A 17 -0.39 -6.94 -21.32
CA CYS A 17 0.72 -5.97 -21.48
C CYS A 17 1.97 -6.30 -20.64
N GLY A 18 1.99 -7.44 -19.93
CA GLY A 18 3.16 -7.91 -19.19
C GLY A 18 3.23 -7.47 -17.73
N VAL A 19 2.22 -6.78 -17.19
CA VAL A 19 2.15 -6.49 -15.75
C VAL A 19 2.03 -7.82 -15.00
N ARG A 20 2.79 -7.97 -13.91
CA ARG A 20 2.80 -9.19 -13.09
C ARG A 20 2.25 -9.01 -11.68
N ARG A 21 2.20 -7.77 -11.19
CA ARG A 21 1.79 -7.47 -9.81
C ARG A 21 1.03 -6.16 -9.74
N VAL A 22 -0.01 -6.14 -8.89
CA VAL A 22 -0.73 -4.92 -8.52
C VAL A 22 -0.71 -4.72 -7.02
N ASN A 23 -0.53 -3.47 -6.60
CA ASN A 23 -0.71 -3.06 -5.20
C ASN A 23 -2.06 -2.35 -5.11
N VAL A 24 -2.96 -2.88 -4.29
CA VAL A 24 -4.29 -2.31 -4.05
C VAL A 24 -4.33 -1.70 -2.64
N SER A 25 -4.69 -0.43 -2.56
CA SER A 25 -4.93 0.23 -1.27
C SER A 25 -6.33 -0.14 -0.78
N LEU A 26 -6.42 -0.81 0.38
CA LEU A 26 -7.66 -1.22 1.01
C LEU A 26 -7.51 -1.17 2.53
N ASP A 27 -8.21 -0.23 3.16
CA ASP A 27 -8.03 0.04 4.59
C ASP A 27 -9.04 -0.71 5.48
N THR A 28 -10.09 -1.32 4.91
CA THR A 28 -11.14 -2.01 5.68
C THR A 28 -11.91 -2.97 4.77
N LEU A 29 -12.42 -4.05 5.36
CA LEU A 29 -13.31 -5.02 4.71
C LEU A 29 -14.80 -4.73 5.02
N GLN A 30 -15.08 -3.70 5.82
CA GLN A 30 -16.44 -3.28 6.15
C GLN A 30 -16.90 -2.13 5.24
N ALA A 31 -18.04 -2.32 4.57
CA ALA A 31 -18.55 -1.37 3.59
C ALA A 31 -18.83 0.02 4.17
N GLU A 32 -19.34 0.11 5.40
CA GLU A 32 -19.63 1.37 6.08
C GLU A 32 -18.38 2.17 6.41
N LYS A 33 -17.36 1.51 6.99
CA LYS A 33 -16.05 2.11 7.25
C LYS A 33 -15.37 2.51 5.95
N PHE A 34 -15.47 1.69 4.91
CA PHE A 34 -14.92 1.99 3.58
C PHE A 34 -15.51 3.27 3.01
N ALA A 35 -16.84 3.41 3.07
CA ALA A 35 -17.55 4.60 2.62
C ALA A 35 -17.13 5.85 3.41
N ARG A 36 -16.95 5.73 4.74
CA ARG A 36 -16.44 6.83 5.59
C ARG A 36 -15.02 7.26 5.20
N ILE A 37 -14.11 6.30 5.00
CA ILE A 37 -12.70 6.58 4.66
C ILE A 37 -12.59 7.20 3.27
N THR A 38 -13.30 6.64 2.29
CA THR A 38 -13.15 7.02 0.87
C THR A 38 -14.13 8.11 0.40
N ARG A 39 -15.10 8.49 1.25
CA ARG A 39 -16.23 9.41 1.01
C ARG A 39 -17.24 8.92 -0.04
N TRP A 40 -16.78 8.37 -1.16
CA TRP A 40 -17.60 7.98 -2.32
C TRP A 40 -17.33 6.57 -2.83
N GLY A 41 -16.41 5.84 -2.20
CA GLY A 41 -15.99 4.53 -2.67
C GLY A 41 -17.05 3.45 -2.44
N ARG A 42 -17.06 2.46 -3.33
CA ARG A 42 -17.89 1.26 -3.22
C ARG A 42 -17.01 0.03 -3.00
N LEU A 43 -17.05 -0.53 -1.79
CA LEU A 43 -16.24 -1.70 -1.46
C LEU A 43 -16.50 -2.90 -2.40
N PRO A 44 -17.76 -3.27 -2.75
CA PRO A 44 -18.00 -4.40 -3.64
C PRO A 44 -17.27 -4.28 -4.98
N GLN A 45 -17.25 -3.08 -5.57
CA GLN A 45 -16.54 -2.83 -6.83
C GLN A 45 -15.03 -3.05 -6.71
N VAL A 46 -14.43 -2.68 -5.57
CA VAL A 46 -12.99 -2.90 -5.32
C VAL A 46 -12.71 -4.39 -5.12
N MET A 47 -13.58 -5.10 -4.40
CA MET A 47 -13.45 -6.55 -4.19
C MET A 47 -13.57 -7.33 -5.51
N ASP A 48 -14.54 -6.97 -6.36
CA ASP A 48 -14.68 -7.53 -7.71
C ASP A 48 -13.45 -7.23 -8.56
N GLY A 49 -12.88 -6.03 -8.44
CA GLY A 49 -11.65 -5.65 -9.12
C GLY A 49 -10.43 -6.45 -8.66
N ILE A 50 -10.32 -6.71 -7.36
CA ILE A 50 -9.27 -7.56 -6.79
C ILE A 50 -9.40 -9.00 -7.30
N GLU A 51 -10.62 -9.53 -7.36
CA GLU A 51 -10.89 -10.86 -7.92
C GLU A 51 -10.50 -10.95 -9.40
N ALA A 52 -10.86 -9.94 -10.18
CA ALA A 52 -10.49 -9.86 -11.60
C ALA A 52 -8.97 -9.84 -11.80
N ALA A 53 -8.24 -9.12 -10.94
CA ALA A 53 -6.78 -9.10 -10.95
C ALA A 53 -6.18 -10.47 -10.63
N ALA A 54 -6.68 -11.13 -9.58
CA ALA A 54 -6.24 -12.47 -9.22
C ALA A 54 -6.53 -13.50 -10.34
N THR A 55 -7.74 -13.44 -10.92
CA THR A 55 -8.16 -14.31 -12.04
C THR A 55 -7.31 -14.08 -13.29
N ALA A 56 -6.89 -12.85 -13.55
CA ALA A 56 -5.97 -12.52 -14.65
C ALA A 56 -4.52 -13.00 -14.40
N GLY A 57 -4.23 -13.63 -13.27
CA GLY A 57 -2.90 -14.14 -12.91
C GLY A 57 -1.96 -13.06 -12.37
N LEU A 58 -2.48 -11.89 -11.99
CA LEU A 58 -1.68 -10.85 -11.35
C LEU A 58 -1.44 -11.21 -9.89
N ALA A 59 -0.20 -11.10 -9.42
CA ALA A 59 0.08 -11.15 -8.00
C ALA A 59 -0.55 -9.93 -7.32
N VAL A 60 -1.46 -10.16 -6.37
CA VAL A 60 -2.13 -9.09 -5.64
C VAL A 60 -1.43 -8.85 -4.31
N LYS A 61 -1.08 -7.60 -4.07
CA LYS A 61 -0.62 -7.09 -2.78
C LYS A 61 -1.61 -6.07 -2.23
N ILE A 62 -2.02 -6.25 -0.99
CA ILE A 62 -2.91 -5.34 -0.27
C ILE A 62 -2.06 -4.44 0.62
N ASN A 63 -2.27 -3.13 0.49
CA ASN A 63 -1.70 -2.13 1.38
C ASN A 63 -2.83 -1.56 2.24
N THR A 64 -2.64 -1.63 3.56
CA THR A 64 -3.60 -1.15 4.56
C THR A 64 -2.90 -0.13 5.44
N VAL A 65 -3.42 1.09 5.50
CA VAL A 65 -2.99 2.08 6.49
C VAL A 65 -3.59 1.71 7.83
N ALA A 66 -2.76 1.52 8.85
CA ALA A 66 -3.21 1.17 10.19
C ALA A 66 -3.73 2.41 10.92
N LEU A 67 -5.01 2.41 11.30
CA LEU A 67 -5.73 3.53 11.89
C LEU A 67 -6.37 3.10 13.20
N ARG A 68 -5.88 3.63 14.33
CA ARG A 68 -6.44 3.37 15.65
C ARG A 68 -7.86 3.92 15.75
N GLY A 69 -8.79 3.15 16.33
CA GLY A 69 -10.20 3.50 16.45
C GLY A 69 -10.99 3.47 15.14
N VAL A 70 -10.38 2.99 14.04
CA VAL A 70 -11.03 2.94 12.71
C VAL A 70 -11.02 1.52 12.15
N ASN A 71 -9.85 0.91 11.99
CA ASN A 71 -9.68 -0.43 11.41
C ASN A 71 -8.77 -1.34 12.24
N ASP A 72 -8.39 -0.92 13.45
CA ASP A 72 -7.57 -1.68 14.37
C ASP A 72 -8.27 -2.96 14.86
N ASP A 73 -9.60 -2.98 14.89
CA ASP A 73 -10.43 -4.16 15.13
C ASP A 73 -10.44 -5.17 13.95
N GLU A 74 -10.03 -4.76 12.75
CA GLU A 74 -10.05 -5.59 11.54
C GLU A 74 -8.69 -6.22 11.18
N ILE A 75 -7.61 -5.89 11.89
CA ILE A 75 -6.25 -6.32 11.51
C ILE A 75 -6.11 -7.84 11.38
N HIS A 76 -6.78 -8.61 12.24
CA HIS A 76 -6.78 -10.07 12.17
C HIS A 76 -7.65 -10.59 11.02
N GLU A 77 -8.78 -9.94 10.75
CA GLU A 77 -9.68 -10.31 9.66
C GLU A 77 -9.02 -10.08 8.30
N ILE A 78 -8.40 -8.92 8.11
CA ILE A 78 -7.63 -8.57 6.91
C ILE A 78 -6.47 -9.55 6.71
N THR A 79 -5.72 -9.85 7.78
CA THR A 79 -4.63 -10.84 7.74
C THR A 79 -5.13 -12.21 7.30
N ALA A 80 -6.23 -12.69 7.90
CA ALA A 80 -6.81 -13.98 7.57
C ALA A 80 -7.35 -14.01 6.14
N TRP A 81 -7.99 -12.93 5.69
CA TRP A 81 -8.53 -12.79 4.34
C TRP A 81 -7.42 -12.82 3.28
N CYS A 82 -6.37 -12.02 3.45
CA CYS A 82 -5.20 -12.05 2.58
C CYS A 82 -4.56 -13.44 2.54
N GLY A 83 -4.39 -14.08 3.70
CA GLY A 83 -3.84 -15.43 3.80
C GLY A 83 -4.66 -16.48 3.03
N ARG A 84 -5.99 -16.50 3.21
CA ARG A 84 -6.88 -17.42 2.47
C ARG A 84 -6.84 -17.23 0.97
N ARG A 85 -6.59 -16.01 0.51
CA ARG A 85 -6.53 -15.67 -0.92
C ARG A 85 -5.13 -15.76 -1.53
N GLY A 86 -4.10 -15.99 -0.71
CA GLY A 86 -2.70 -15.96 -1.15
C GLY A 86 -2.19 -14.56 -1.50
N PHE A 87 -2.80 -13.52 -0.95
CA PHE A 87 -2.39 -12.13 -1.18
C PHE A 87 -1.27 -11.72 -0.22
N ASP A 88 -0.31 -10.94 -0.73
CA ASP A 88 0.65 -10.25 0.12
C ASP A 88 -0.07 -9.13 0.90
N LEU A 89 0.24 -8.95 2.17
CA LEU A 89 -0.29 -7.85 2.98
C LEU A 89 0.82 -6.91 3.40
N THR A 90 0.56 -5.61 3.47
CA THR A 90 1.45 -4.65 4.10
C THR A 90 0.67 -3.63 4.90
N PHE A 91 0.98 -3.55 6.20
CA PHE A 91 0.52 -2.48 7.07
C PHE A 91 1.45 -1.28 6.96
N ILE A 92 0.85 -0.10 6.88
CA ILE A 92 1.54 1.18 6.74
C ILE A 92 1.16 2.05 7.94
N GLU A 93 2.17 2.57 8.64
CA GLU A 93 1.96 3.56 9.69
C GLU A 93 1.45 4.86 9.07
N VAL A 94 0.48 5.51 9.70
CA VAL A 94 0.05 6.86 9.30
C VAL A 94 1.22 7.84 9.37
N MET A 95 1.45 8.57 8.29
CA MET A 95 2.29 9.76 8.30
C MET A 95 1.43 11.01 8.47
N PRO A 96 1.74 11.90 9.44
CA PRO A 96 1.13 13.23 9.54
C PRO A 96 1.82 14.16 8.52
N MET A 97 1.58 13.94 7.22
CA MET A 97 2.11 14.78 6.14
C MET A 97 0.97 15.40 5.34
N GLY A 98 1.07 16.71 5.13
CA GLY A 98 0.15 17.52 4.32
C GLY A 98 -0.91 18.26 5.12
N ASP A 99 -1.30 19.44 4.63
CA ASP A 99 -2.42 20.24 5.13
C ASP A 99 -3.76 19.63 4.64
N LEU A 100 -4.03 18.42 5.11
CA LEU A 100 -5.29 17.71 4.92
C LEU A 100 -6.09 17.95 6.18
N GLY A 101 -6.73 19.12 6.25
CA GLY A 101 -7.46 19.61 7.42
C GLY A 101 -8.05 18.50 8.27
N ASN A 102 -7.47 18.34 9.46
CA ASN A 102 -8.12 17.98 10.72
C ASN A 102 -7.06 17.55 11.74
N GLU A 103 -7.23 18.05 12.95
CA GLU A 103 -6.49 17.74 14.18
C GLU A 103 -6.59 16.24 14.57
N ASP A 104 -7.39 15.43 13.87
CA ASP A 104 -7.72 14.03 14.15
C ASP A 104 -6.61 12.99 13.87
N ARG A 105 -5.60 13.30 13.04
CA ARG A 105 -4.65 12.26 12.58
C ARG A 105 -3.65 11.80 13.64
N LEU A 106 -3.38 12.62 14.66
CA LEU A 106 -2.56 12.22 15.80
C LEU A 106 -3.29 11.18 16.66
N GLU A 107 -4.61 11.30 16.82
CA GLU A 107 -5.43 10.34 17.58
C GLU A 107 -5.60 9.01 16.85
N GLN A 108 -5.55 9.03 15.51
CA GLN A 108 -5.62 7.82 14.66
C GLN A 108 -4.28 7.08 14.54
N TYR A 109 -3.23 7.56 15.21
CA TYR A 109 -1.92 6.94 15.16
C TYR A 109 -1.92 5.54 15.79
N TYR A 110 -1.56 4.55 14.98
CA TYR A 110 -1.31 3.18 15.43
C TYR A 110 0.12 2.77 15.08
N SER A 111 0.98 2.76 16.09
CA SER A 111 2.35 2.26 15.96
C SER A 111 2.35 0.83 15.44
N LEU A 112 3.13 0.56 14.38
CA LEU A 112 3.21 -0.80 13.83
C LEU A 112 3.90 -1.78 14.79
N LYS A 113 4.61 -1.29 15.81
CA LYS A 113 5.13 -2.13 16.90
C LYS A 113 3.98 -2.70 17.75
N ASP A 114 2.99 -1.86 18.07
CA ASP A 114 1.81 -2.30 18.82
C ASP A 114 0.94 -3.19 17.94
N LEU A 115 0.74 -2.83 16.67
CA LEU A 115 0.02 -3.68 15.70
C LEU A 115 0.67 -5.06 15.55
N ARG A 116 1.99 -5.14 15.47
CA ARG A 116 2.71 -6.43 15.44
C ARG A 116 2.45 -7.24 16.70
N ARG A 117 2.54 -6.62 17.89
CA ARG A 117 2.25 -7.30 19.16
C ARG A 117 0.81 -7.82 19.20
N ASP A 118 -0.13 -7.04 18.70
CA ASP A 118 -1.54 -7.42 18.65
C ASP A 118 -1.74 -8.60 17.68
N LEU A 119 -1.09 -8.60 16.51
CA LEU A 119 -1.07 -9.76 15.61
C LEU A 119 -0.47 -11.02 16.27
N GLU A 120 0.62 -10.87 17.03
CA GLU A 120 1.30 -11.98 17.74
C GLU A 120 0.41 -12.66 18.79
N THR A 121 -0.71 -12.05 19.20
CA THR A 121 -1.70 -12.71 20.08
C THR A 121 -2.45 -13.86 19.41
N ARG A 122 -2.49 -13.89 18.07
CA ARG A 122 -3.24 -14.89 17.27
C ARG A 122 -2.40 -15.58 16.20
N TRP A 123 -1.32 -14.95 15.76
CA TRP A 123 -0.52 -15.38 14.61
C TRP A 123 0.93 -15.62 15.01
N THR A 124 1.52 -16.68 14.49
CA THR A 124 2.94 -16.95 14.66
C THR A 124 3.73 -16.20 13.60
N LEU A 125 4.33 -15.08 13.99
CA LEU A 125 5.11 -14.23 13.10
C LEU A 125 6.60 -14.58 13.17
N ALA A 126 7.16 -15.06 12.06
CA ALA A 126 8.59 -15.34 11.94
C ALA A 126 9.28 -14.23 11.13
N ASP A 127 10.31 -13.61 11.71
CA ASP A 127 11.12 -12.61 11.00
C ASP A 127 11.83 -13.21 9.78
N THR A 128 11.90 -12.46 8.69
CA THR A 128 12.60 -12.87 7.47
C THR A 128 13.63 -11.81 7.04
N ALA A 129 14.73 -12.28 6.47
CA ALA A 129 15.74 -11.44 5.84
C ALA A 129 15.28 -10.92 4.46
N GLU A 130 14.09 -11.31 3.98
CA GLU A 130 13.54 -10.84 2.72
C GLU A 130 13.50 -9.31 2.64
N ARG A 131 13.97 -8.81 1.51
CA ARG A 131 13.92 -7.41 1.14
C ARG A 131 13.38 -7.29 -0.28
N THR A 132 12.70 -6.18 -0.52
CA THR A 132 12.25 -5.76 -1.84
C THR A 132 12.81 -4.38 -2.12
N GLY A 133 12.68 -3.84 -3.33
CA GLY A 133 13.06 -2.44 -3.62
C GLY A 133 12.20 -1.38 -2.91
N GLY A 134 11.37 -1.76 -1.94
CA GLY A 134 10.55 -0.88 -1.13
C GLY A 134 10.90 -0.99 0.36
N PRO A 135 10.38 -0.08 1.21
CA PRO A 135 10.83 0.13 2.58
C PRO A 135 10.25 -0.89 3.58
N ALA A 136 9.41 -1.80 3.10
CA ALA A 136 8.71 -2.75 3.95
C ALA A 136 9.68 -3.79 4.53
N ARG A 137 9.54 -4.05 5.83
CA ARG A 137 10.14 -5.20 6.50
C ARG A 137 9.12 -6.32 6.58
N TYR A 138 9.52 -7.52 6.20
CA TYR A 138 8.60 -8.64 6.08
C TYR A 138 8.73 -9.61 7.26
N VAL A 139 7.61 -10.20 7.62
CA VAL A 139 7.51 -11.40 8.46
C VAL A 139 6.69 -12.44 7.72
N ARG A 140 6.89 -13.72 8.03
CA ARG A 140 6.04 -14.83 7.56
C ARG A 140 5.04 -15.19 8.62
N VAL A 141 3.81 -15.49 8.20
CA VAL A 141 2.72 -15.94 9.07
C VAL A 141 2.62 -17.46 8.94
N ALA A 142 2.96 -18.21 9.99
CA ALA A 142 3.05 -19.66 9.90
C ALA A 142 1.72 -20.32 9.51
N GLU A 143 0.60 -19.77 9.98
CA GLU A 143 -0.74 -20.32 9.78
C GLU A 143 -1.25 -20.16 8.35
N THR A 144 -0.78 -19.14 7.62
CA THR A 144 -1.23 -18.88 6.24
C THR A 144 -0.17 -19.19 5.20
N GLY A 145 1.09 -19.36 5.61
CA GLY A 145 2.26 -19.43 4.72
C GLY A 145 2.56 -18.10 3.98
N GLY A 146 1.70 -17.09 4.15
CA GLY A 146 1.83 -15.77 3.55
C GLY A 146 2.83 -14.89 4.29
N ARG A 147 2.99 -13.67 3.80
CA ARG A 147 3.87 -12.66 4.41
C ARG A 147 3.14 -11.36 4.68
N ILE A 148 3.54 -10.70 5.75
CA ILE A 148 3.09 -9.37 6.14
C ILE A 148 4.29 -8.42 6.09
N GLY A 149 4.15 -7.32 5.38
CA GLY A 149 5.08 -6.20 5.40
C GLY A 149 4.67 -5.14 6.42
N PHE A 150 5.65 -4.50 7.03
CA PHE A 150 5.46 -3.32 7.88
C PHE A 150 6.26 -2.16 7.29
N ILE A 151 5.60 -1.03 7.05
CA ILE A 151 6.23 0.22 6.61
C ILE A 151 6.10 1.25 7.73
N THR A 152 7.23 1.54 8.39
CA THR A 152 7.35 2.39 9.59
C THR A 152 8.07 3.70 9.27
N PRO A 153 7.47 4.63 8.51
CA PRO A 153 8.11 5.87 8.10
C PRO A 153 8.42 6.82 9.26
N LEU A 154 7.80 6.68 10.44
CA LEU A 154 8.08 7.54 11.59
C LEU A 154 8.92 6.81 12.64
N THR A 155 8.48 5.62 13.04
CA THR A 155 9.14 4.86 14.12
C THR A 155 10.48 4.27 13.70
N HIS A 156 10.69 4.05 12.39
CA HIS A 156 11.98 3.58 11.88
C HIS A 156 12.24 4.08 10.45
N ASN A 157 12.74 5.30 10.34
CA ASN A 157 13.11 5.96 9.09
C ASN A 157 14.00 5.07 8.19
N PHE A 158 13.73 5.12 6.87
CA PHE A 158 14.43 4.31 5.86
C PHE A 158 15.16 5.16 4.80
N CYS A 159 15.31 6.47 5.05
CA CYS A 159 15.89 7.43 4.11
C CYS A 159 17.31 7.03 3.64
N GLU A 160 18.14 6.49 4.54
CA GLU A 160 19.51 6.04 4.21
C GLU A 160 19.56 4.95 3.12
N SER A 161 18.49 4.16 3.00
CA SER A 161 18.36 3.10 1.99
C SER A 161 17.41 3.48 0.85
N CYS A 162 16.90 4.72 0.83
CA CYS A 162 15.93 5.15 -0.16
C CYS A 162 16.59 5.33 -1.52
N ASN A 163 16.04 4.67 -2.54
CA ASN A 163 16.49 4.71 -3.92
C ASN A 163 15.39 5.18 -4.89
N ARG A 164 14.44 5.98 -4.41
CA ARG A 164 13.24 6.37 -5.16
C ARG A 164 13.21 7.85 -5.47
N VAL A 165 12.96 8.15 -6.74
CA VAL A 165 12.58 9.47 -7.24
C VAL A 165 11.12 9.43 -7.72
N ARG A 166 10.47 10.59 -7.78
CA ARG A 166 9.07 10.72 -8.20
C ARG A 166 8.98 11.66 -9.40
N LEU A 167 8.42 11.20 -10.51
CA LEU A 167 8.00 12.05 -11.62
C LEU A 167 6.50 12.32 -11.50
N THR A 168 6.10 13.59 -11.52
CA THR A 168 4.67 13.98 -11.50
C THR A 168 4.04 13.83 -12.87
N CYS A 169 2.71 13.87 -12.92
CA CYS A 169 1.96 13.86 -14.18
C CYS A 169 2.21 15.11 -15.05
N THR A 170 2.68 16.21 -14.46
CA THR A 170 3.09 17.43 -15.19
C THR A 170 4.53 17.36 -15.71
N GLY A 171 5.29 16.33 -15.30
CA GLY A 171 6.67 16.09 -15.72
C GLY A 171 7.73 16.74 -14.83
N GLN A 172 7.41 17.02 -13.56
CA GLN A 172 8.36 17.50 -12.56
C GLN A 172 9.00 16.33 -11.81
N LEU A 173 10.33 16.33 -11.71
CA LEU A 173 11.11 15.31 -11.03
C LEU A 173 11.42 15.76 -9.59
N PHE A 174 11.00 14.96 -8.62
CA PHE A 174 11.29 15.13 -7.20
C PHE A 174 12.25 14.04 -6.73
N MET A 175 13.28 14.44 -5.99
CA MET A 175 14.26 13.51 -5.41
C MET A 175 13.77 12.87 -4.10
N CYS A 176 12.77 13.45 -3.45
CA CYS A 176 12.22 12.96 -2.19
C CYS A 176 10.71 13.18 -2.14
N LEU A 177 10.00 12.30 -1.42
CA LEU A 177 8.55 12.45 -1.23
C LEU A 177 8.20 13.59 -0.24
N GLY A 178 9.08 13.87 0.73
CA GLY A 178 8.86 14.84 1.80
C GLY A 178 9.59 16.17 1.62
N GLN A 179 10.12 16.43 0.42
CA GLN A 179 10.74 17.71 0.07
C GLN A 179 10.01 18.30 -1.13
N GLU A 180 10.05 19.63 -1.24
CA GLU A 180 9.40 20.36 -2.34
C GLU A 180 10.35 20.67 -3.50
N ASP A 181 11.67 20.43 -3.32
CA ASP A 181 12.66 20.62 -4.39
C ASP A 181 12.35 19.73 -5.60
N GLU A 182 12.19 20.37 -6.75
CA GLU A 182 11.87 19.73 -8.03
C GLU A 182 12.75 20.23 -9.18
N ALA A 183 12.82 19.43 -10.24
CA ALA A 183 13.44 19.80 -11.51
C ALA A 183 12.50 19.49 -12.68
N ASP A 184 12.40 20.39 -13.67
CA ASP A 184 11.60 20.16 -14.87
C ASP A 184 12.31 19.17 -15.79
N LEU A 185 11.77 17.95 -15.86
CA LEU A 185 12.26 16.90 -16.76
C LEU A 185 11.56 16.93 -18.13
N ARG A 186 10.37 17.54 -18.20
CA ARG A 186 9.56 17.57 -19.42
C ARG A 186 10.14 18.51 -20.48
N ALA A 187 10.58 19.69 -20.07
CA ALA A 187 11.16 20.67 -20.97
C ALA A 187 12.39 20.12 -21.74
N PRO A 188 13.44 19.57 -21.07
CA PRO A 188 14.61 19.05 -21.76
C PRO A 188 14.28 17.86 -22.69
N LEU A 189 13.47 16.89 -22.24
CA LEU A 189 13.08 15.74 -23.07
C LEU A 189 12.31 16.14 -24.34
N ARG A 190 11.50 17.20 -24.27
CA ARG A 190 10.77 17.71 -25.45
C ARG A 190 11.66 18.54 -26.39
N ALA A 191 12.67 19.20 -25.86
CA ALA A 191 13.63 19.96 -26.66
C ALA A 191 14.60 19.04 -27.43
N HIS A 192 14.87 17.84 -26.91
CA HIS A 192 15.82 16.88 -27.48
C HIS A 192 15.19 15.47 -27.67
N PRO A 193 14.18 15.30 -28.53
CA PRO A 193 13.40 14.06 -28.62
C PRO A 193 14.12 12.84 -29.24
N GLY A 194 15.37 12.99 -29.67
CA GLY A 194 16.16 11.91 -30.31
C GLY A 194 17.59 11.82 -29.78
N ASP A 195 17.88 12.45 -28.64
CA ASP A 195 19.17 12.42 -27.97
C ASP A 195 18.91 11.80 -26.58
N ASP A 196 19.34 10.55 -26.39
CA ASP A 196 19.26 9.79 -25.14
C ASP A 196 20.47 10.06 -24.23
#